data_AF-W4QIF6-F1
#
_entry.id   AF-W4QIF6-F1
#
_cell.length_a   1.000
_cell.length_b   1.000
_cell.length_c   1.000
_cell.angle_alpha   90.00
_cell.angle_beta   90.00
_cell.angle_gamma   90.00
#
_symmetry.space_group_name_H-M   'P 1'
#
loop_
_entity.id
_entity.type
_entity.pdbx_description
1 polymer ?
#
loop_
_entity_poly.entity_id
_entity_poly.type
_entity_poly.pdbx_seq_one_letter_code
_entity_poly.pdbx_strand_id
1 'polypeptide(L)'
;MEMVMYKASFIHPYTHIPFIIYYNKNEGYMTLAKDEETLELVLKMQDGLGNNEEYIEQLEKANKVCETPYPCGSFGELFDFLEQIGVGKEDVTFQSMYLH
;
A
#
# COMPACT_ATOMS: atom_id res chain seq x y z
N MET A 1 -4.03 -17.51 20.54
CA MET A 1 -4.31 -16.07 20.35
C MET A 1 -4.56 -15.88 18.88
N GLU A 2 -5.76 -15.45 18.49
CA GLU A 2 -6.05 -15.11 17.10
C GLU A 2 -5.27 -13.85 16.72
N MET A 3 -4.55 -13.90 15.60
CA MET A 3 -3.85 -12.75 15.04
C MET A 3 -4.86 -11.95 14.20
N VAL A 4 -5.15 -10.72 14.61
CA VAL A 4 -6.04 -9.81 13.89
C VAL A 4 -5.19 -8.99 12.93
N MET A 5 -5.25 -9.35 11.65
CA MET A 5 -4.62 -8.60 10.58
C MET A 5 -5.68 -7.83 9.81
N TYR A 6 -5.36 -6.61 9.41
CA TYR A 6 -6.20 -5.82 8.51
C TYR A 6 -5.47 -5.67 7.18
N LYS A 7 -6.22 -5.78 6.09
CA LYS A 7 -5.71 -5.54 4.74
C LYS A 7 -6.50 -4.42 4.09
N ALA A 8 -5.82 -3.52 3.39
CA ALA A 8 -6.48 -2.61 2.48
C ALA A 8 -5.71 -2.56 1.17
N SER A 9 -6.41 -2.30 0.07
CA SER A 9 -5.80 -1.98 -1.22
C SER A 9 -6.19 -0.57 -1.61
N PHE A 10 -5.28 0.16 -2.22
CA PHE A 10 -5.53 1.50 -2.74
C PHE A 10 -4.67 1.78 -3.97
N ILE A 11 -5.09 2.72 -4.81
CA ILE A 11 -4.26 3.24 -5.90
C ILE A 11 -3.74 4.60 -5.46
N HIS A 12 -2.43 4.77 -5.41
CA HIS A 12 -1.85 6.02 -4.94
C HIS A 12 -2.26 7.19 -5.87
N PRO A 13 -2.89 8.26 -5.35
CA PRO A 13 -3.52 9.29 -6.19
C PRO A 13 -2.57 9.99 -7.17
N TYR A 14 -1.30 10.15 -6.77
CA TYR A 14 -0.31 10.90 -7.55
C TYR A 14 0.59 10.05 -8.45
N THR A 15 0.78 8.76 -8.12
CA THR A 15 1.72 7.89 -8.86
C THR A 15 0.98 6.81 -9.64
N HIS A 16 -0.32 6.64 -9.38
CA HIS A 16 -1.15 5.57 -9.93
C HIS A 16 -0.60 4.15 -9.66
N ILE A 17 0.32 4.02 -8.69
CA ILE A 17 0.84 2.72 -8.27
C ILE A 17 -0.18 2.10 -7.30
N PRO A 18 -0.64 0.87 -7.56
CA PRO A 18 -1.52 0.17 -6.65
C PRO A 18 -0.71 -0.46 -5.52
N PHE A 19 -1.18 -0.24 -4.29
CA PHE A 19 -0.56 -0.72 -3.07
C PHE A 19 -1.55 -1.52 -2.23
N ILE A 20 -0.98 -2.38 -1.40
CA ILE A 20 -1.64 -3.15 -0.37
C ILE A 20 -1.01 -2.77 0.97
N ILE A 21 -1.84 -2.47 1.96
CA ILE A 21 -1.44 -2.28 3.35
C ILE A 21 -1.77 -3.54 4.10
N TYR A 22 -0.79 -4.08 4.83
CA TYR A 22 -1.02 -5.08 5.86
C TYR A 22 -0.78 -4.43 7.22
N TYR A 23 -1.80 -4.43 8.06
CA TYR A 23 -1.72 -3.86 9.39
C TYR A 23 -1.91 -4.96 10.44
N ASN A 24 -0.86 -5.25 11.20
CA ASN A 24 -0.91 -6.17 12.32
C ASN A 24 -1.17 -5.37 13.60
N LYS A 25 -2.43 -5.34 14.02
CA LYS A 25 -2.85 -4.60 15.22
C LYS A 25 -2.27 -5.19 16.50
N ASN A 26 -2.06 -6.51 16.54
CA ASN A 26 -1.54 -7.18 17.73
C ASN A 26 -0.06 -6.85 17.96
N GLU A 27 0.73 -6.77 16.89
CA GLU A 27 2.17 -6.52 16.96
C GLU A 27 2.54 -5.04 16.76
N GLY A 28 1.57 -4.20 16.36
CA GLY A 28 1.74 -2.75 16.29
C GLY A 28 2.65 -2.31 15.15
N TYR A 29 2.55 -2.96 13.99
CA TYR A 29 3.25 -2.53 12.78
C TYR A 29 2.36 -2.65 11.55
N MET A 30 2.74 -1.91 10.52
CA MET A 30 2.21 -2.05 9.18
C MET A 30 3.31 -2.29 8.16
N THR A 31 2.96 -2.94 7.06
CA THR A 31 3.79 -3.05 5.87
C THR A 31 3.00 -2.59 4.66
N LEU A 32 3.72 -2.04 3.69
CA LEU A 32 3.20 -1.75 2.36
C LEU A 32 3.74 -2.81 1.40
N ALA A 33 2.91 -3.25 0.47
CA ALA A 33 3.34 -4.05 -0.67
C ALA A 33 2.74 -3.43 -1.92
N LYS A 34 3.37 -3.60 -3.08
CA LYS A 34 2.70 -3.29 -4.34
C LYS A 34 1.67 -4.38 -4.62
N ASP A 35 0.55 -3.98 -5.20
CA ASP A 35 -0.41 -4.92 -5.75
C ASP A 35 0.07 -5.30 -7.16
N GLU A 36 0.95 -6.30 -7.25
CA GLU A 36 1.59 -6.70 -8.52
C GLU A 36 0.54 -7.13 -9.56
N GLU A 37 -0.56 -7.77 -9.14
CA GLU A 37 -1.64 -8.18 -10.04
C GLU A 37 -2.36 -6.96 -10.65
N THR A 38 -2.70 -5.98 -9.82
CA THR A 38 -3.32 -4.74 -10.27
C THR A 38 -2.33 -3.90 -11.08
N LEU A 39 -1.06 -3.89 -10.70
CA LEU A 39 0.00 -3.16 -11.38
C LEU A 39 0.19 -3.67 -12.81
N GLU A 40 0.25 -5.00 -12.99
CA GLU A 40 0.30 -5.61 -14.32
C GLU A 40 -0.89 -5.20 -15.18
N LEU A 41 -2.10 -5.14 -14.60
CA LEU A 41 -3.30 -4.73 -15.31
C LEU A 41 -3.23 -3.27 -15.74
N VAL A 42 -2.82 -2.38 -14.83
CA VAL A 42 -2.64 -0.94 -15.11
C VAL A 42 -1.62 -0.73 -16.23
N LEU A 43 -0.48 -1.43 -16.18
CA LEU A 43 0.55 -1.41 -17.21
C LEU A 43 0.05 -1.91 -18.57
N LYS A 44 -0.79 -2.96 -18.60
CA LYS A 44 -1.39 -3.50 -19.84
C LYS A 44 -2.45 -2.57 -20.42
N MET A 45 -3.16 -1.81 -19.59
CA MET A 45 -4.21 -0.87 -20.04
C MET A 45 -3.64 0.47 -20.51
N GLN A 46 -2.51 0.90 -19.94
CA GLN A 46 -1.83 2.13 -20.31
C GLN A 46 -0.79 1.83 -21.39
N ASP A 47 -1.27 1.64 -22.62
CA ASP A 47 -0.49 1.48 -23.85
C ASP A 47 0.59 2.59 -23.93
N GLY A 48 1.83 2.28 -23.51
CA GLY A 48 2.98 3.21 -23.56
C GLY A 48 3.71 3.52 -22.23
N LEU A 49 3.22 3.13 -21.06
CA LEU A 49 3.92 3.45 -19.79
C LEU A 49 5.11 2.55 -19.45
N GLY A 50 5.20 1.36 -20.06
CA GLY A 50 6.34 0.46 -19.87
C GLY A 50 7.70 1.06 -20.27
N ASN A 51 7.71 2.19 -20.99
CA ASN A 51 8.90 2.94 -21.38
C ASN A 51 8.95 4.37 -20.81
N ASN A 52 8.05 4.72 -19.87
CA ASN A 52 8.08 6.03 -19.23
C ASN A 52 9.08 6.00 -18.08
N GLU A 53 10.27 6.59 -18.29
CA GLU A 53 11.36 6.66 -17.31
C GLU A 53 10.89 7.23 -15.96
N GLU A 54 9.96 8.19 -15.97
CA GLU A 54 9.38 8.76 -14.76
C GLU A 54 8.58 7.72 -13.96
N TYR A 55 7.83 6.86 -14.65
CA TYR A 55 7.05 5.79 -14.01
C TYR A 55 7.96 4.70 -13.43
N ILE A 56 9.04 4.35 -14.14
CA ILE A 56 10.05 3.39 -13.66
C ILE A 56 10.73 3.91 -12.39
N GLU A 57 11.11 5.20 -12.33
CA GLU A 57 11.64 5.80 -11.10
C GLU A 57 10.65 5.73 -9.93
N GLN A 58 9.36 5.97 -10.19
CA GLN A 58 8.33 5.89 -9.15
C GLN A 58 8.17 4.46 -8.63
N LEU A 59 8.27 3.45 -9.49
CA LEU A 59 8.28 2.04 -9.10
C LEU A 59 9.49 1.69 -8.23
N GLU A 60 10.68 2.18 -8.56
CA GLU A 60 11.87 1.96 -7.74
C GLU A 60 11.77 2.62 -6.36
N LYS A 61 11.21 3.83 -6.29
CA LYS A 61 10.94 4.52 -5.02
C LYS A 61 9.90 3.74 -4.19
N ALA A 62 8.85 3.23 -4.83
CA ALA A 62 7.83 2.40 -4.18
C ALA A 62 8.42 1.12 -3.57
N ASN A 63 9.37 0.45 -4.24
CA ASN A 63 10.03 -0.75 -3.70
C ASN A 63 10.66 -0.50 -2.33
N LYS A 64 11.37 0.60 -2.17
CA LYS A 64 12.05 0.94 -0.90
C LYS A 64 11.05 1.13 0.25
N VAL A 65 9.88 1.69 -0.05
CA VAL A 65 8.80 1.88 0.94
C VAL A 65 8.19 0.53 1.31
N CYS A 66 8.07 -0.40 0.36
CA CYS A 66 7.48 -1.73 0.61
C CYS A 66 8.38 -2.68 1.40
N GLU A 67 9.69 -2.49 1.39
CA GLU A 67 10.64 -3.36 2.10
C GLU A 67 10.73 -3.08 3.62
N THR A 68 10.13 -1.99 4.09
CA THR A 68 10.29 -1.53 5.48
C THR A 68 8.99 -1.70 6.28
N PRO A 69 9.01 -2.42 7.41
CA PRO A 69 7.91 -2.38 8.38
C PRO A 69 7.91 -1.03 9.12
N TYR A 70 6.72 -0.44 9.25
CA TYR A 70 6.53 0.83 9.96
C TYR A 70 5.83 0.57 11.30
N PRO A 71 6.37 1.07 12.43
CA PRO A 71 5.70 0.98 13.71
C PRO A 71 4.40 1.76 13.65
N CYS A 72 3.32 1.12 14.08
CA CYS A 72 1.98 1.67 14.02
C CYS A 72 1.10 1.00 15.08
N GLY A 73 0.94 1.65 16.23
CA GLY A 73 0.22 1.09 17.37
C GLY A 73 -1.30 1.22 17.26
N SER A 74 -1.79 2.06 16.35
CA SER A 74 -3.22 2.34 16.21
C SER A 74 -3.62 2.70 14.78
N PHE A 75 -4.91 2.57 14.47
CA PHE A 75 -5.45 3.08 13.21
C PHE A 75 -5.25 4.60 13.04
N GLY A 76 -5.18 5.36 14.13
CA GLY A 76 -4.88 6.79 14.06
C GLY A 76 -3.49 7.03 13.45
N GLU A 77 -2.47 6.41 14.04
CA GLU A 77 -1.08 6.46 13.53
C GLU A 77 -0.96 5.93 12.10
N LEU A 78 -1.75 4.90 11.77
CA LEU A 78 -1.81 4.36 10.40
C LEU A 78 -2.27 5.42 9.42
N PHE A 79 -3.37 6.10 9.73
CA PHE A 79 -3.91 7.11 8.83
C PHE A 79 -3.04 8.37 8.78
N ASP A 80 -2.42 8.76 9.89
CA ASP A 80 -1.46 9.85 9.91
C ASP A 80 -0.26 9.54 8.98
N PHE A 81 0.20 8.29 8.97
CA PHE A 81 1.24 7.84 8.02
C PHE A 81 0.74 7.88 6.57
N LEU A 82 -0.49 7.44 6.30
CA LEU A 82 -1.07 7.49 4.95
C LEU A 82 -1.21 8.93 4.44
N GLU A 83 -1.65 9.85 5.30
CA GLU A 83 -1.76 11.27 4.95
C GLU A 83 -0.38 11.87 4.61
N GLN A 84 0.69 11.46 5.31
CA GLN A 84 2.05 11.91 5.01
C GLN A 84 2.55 11.48 3.62
N ILE A 85 2.09 10.33 3.13
CA ILE A 85 2.38 9.87 1.76
C ILE A 85 1.34 10.37 0.74
N GLY A 86 0.38 11.20 1.15
CA GLY A 86 -0.60 11.81 0.26
C GLY A 86 -1.82 10.93 -0.03
N VAL A 87 -2.12 9.98 0.84
CA VAL A 87 -3.27 9.06 0.75
C VAL A 87 -4.28 9.39 1.84
N GLY A 88 -5.49 9.76 1.45
CA GLY A 88 -6.57 10.07 2.39
C GLY A 88 -7.23 8.82 2.98
N LYS A 89 -8.02 9.01 4.04
CA LYS A 89 -8.81 7.92 4.65
C LYS A 89 -9.87 7.39 3.70
N GLU A 90 -10.40 8.27 2.86
CA GLU A 90 -11.37 8.01 1.82
C GLU A 90 -10.83 7.13 0.68
N ASP A 91 -9.51 7.10 0.48
CA ASP A 91 -8.85 6.33 -0.58
C ASP A 91 -8.61 4.87 -0.19
N VAL A 92 -8.86 4.51 1.08
CA VAL A 92 -8.43 3.24 1.67
C VAL A 92 -9.59 2.57 2.42
N THR A 93 -9.96 1.37 1.99
CA THR A 93 -10.95 0.54 2.69
C THR A 93 -10.28 -0.69 3.32
N PHE A 94 -10.27 -0.75 4.65
CA PHE A 94 -9.72 -1.88 5.40
C PHE A 94 -10.73 -3.03 5.54
N GLN A 95 -10.26 -4.23 5.26
CA GLN A 95 -10.95 -5.50 5.50
C GLN A 95 -10.20 -6.26 6.60
N SER A 96 -10.96 -6.81 7.57
CA SER A 96 -10.39 -7.68 8.60
C SER A 96 -10.09 -9.06 8.02
N MET A 97 -8.89 -9.57 8.27
CA MET A 97 -8.48 -10.93 7.94
C MET A 97 -8.23 -11.68 9.25
N TYR A 98 -8.88 -12.83 9.39
CA TYR A 98 -8.64 -13.76 10.49
C TYR A 98 -7.67 -14.83 9.99
N LEU A 99 -6.48 -14.87 10.57
CA LEU A 99 -5.53 -15.96 10.34
C LEU A 99 -5.80 -17.05 11.40
N HIS A 100 -6.18 -18.25 10.92
CA HIS A 100 -6.37 -19.44 11.75
C HIS A 100 -5.06 -20.20 11.95
#